data_AF-A0AAP0EZM5-F1
#
_entry.id   AF-A0AAP0EZM5-F1
#
_cell.length_a   1.000
_cell.length_b   1.000
_cell.length_c   1.000
_cell.angle_alpha   90.00
_cell.angle_beta   90.00
_cell.angle_gamma   90.00
#
_symmetry.space_group_name_H-M   'P 1'
#
loop_
_entity.id
_entity.type
_entity.pdbx_description
1 polymer ?
#
loop_
_entity_poly.entity_id
_entity_poly.type
_entity_poly.pdbx_seq_one_letter_code
_entity_poly.pdbx_strand_id
1 'polypeptide(L)'
;MKLLTGLLAHSRRHGMYGVQRVCSACKACLHELTSGRSFSCDFKLLRVLSSHDNLETTPLDVVIAGPENPLLPVNKLSSTPPSQLLSIHLVNVLYSYCFTLRLFNGDWHSYALGAAFVLFSISSVLGEGIQPQTVSEALTHCLEQTCSPVYKDVGGLQLGLGLINDTTCLLNLGGPAIICMLCDLQRLFEAIGRETK
;
A
#
# COMPACT_ATOMS: atom_id res chain seq x y z
N MET A 1 -7.68 -17.99 -15.14
CA MET A 1 -8.94 -17.21 -15.02
C MET A 1 -9.97 -17.83 -14.06
N LYS A 2 -10.21 -19.16 -14.03
CA LYS A 2 -11.20 -19.79 -13.12
C LYS A 2 -10.74 -20.02 -11.67
N LEU A 3 -9.43 -20.04 -11.40
CA LEU A 3 -8.90 -20.15 -10.03
C LEU A 3 -9.04 -18.85 -9.21
N LEU A 4 -8.96 -17.68 -9.88
CA LEU A 4 -9.05 -16.37 -9.23
C LEU A 4 -10.46 -16.08 -8.68
N THR A 5 -11.49 -16.60 -9.35
CA THR A 5 -12.89 -16.46 -8.94
C THR A 5 -13.23 -17.30 -7.71
N GLY A 6 -12.57 -18.45 -7.53
CA GLY A 6 -12.73 -19.31 -6.35
C GLY A 6 -12.13 -18.70 -5.07
N LEU A 7 -10.94 -18.06 -5.17
CA LEU A 7 -10.28 -17.40 -4.04
C LEU A 7 -11.03 -16.14 -3.57
N LEU A 8 -11.64 -15.38 -4.50
CA LEU A 8 -12.50 -14.25 -4.16
C LEU A 8 -13.82 -14.67 -3.48
N ALA A 9 -14.32 -15.89 -3.73
CA ALA A 9 -15.51 -16.41 -3.07
C ALA A 9 -15.22 -16.96 -1.66
N HIS A 10 -13.99 -17.44 -1.41
CA HIS A 10 -13.57 -17.91 -0.09
C HIS A 10 -13.30 -16.74 0.88
N SER A 11 -12.73 -15.63 0.37
CA SER A 11 -12.44 -14.41 1.14
C SER A 11 -13.70 -13.72 1.70
N ARG A 12 -14.87 -13.88 1.04
CA ARG A 12 -16.15 -13.31 1.51
C ARG A 12 -16.68 -13.95 2.80
N ARG A 13 -16.26 -15.16 3.16
CA ARG A 13 -16.81 -15.89 4.34
C ARG A 13 -16.15 -15.52 5.67
N HIS A 14 -15.02 -14.82 5.67
CA HIS A 14 -14.24 -14.53 6.88
C HIS A 14 -14.01 -13.03 7.18
N GLY A 15 -14.91 -12.14 6.74
CA GLY A 15 -14.86 -10.72 7.17
C GLY A 15 -13.65 -9.92 6.66
N MET A 16 -13.16 -10.22 5.45
CA MET A 16 -11.97 -9.59 4.85
C MET A 16 -12.25 -8.25 4.13
N TYR A 17 -12.90 -7.30 4.80
CA TYR A 17 -13.33 -6.04 4.15
C TYR A 17 -12.17 -5.11 3.73
N GLY A 18 -11.02 -5.16 4.41
CA GLY A 18 -9.86 -4.29 4.11
C GLY A 18 -9.12 -4.63 2.81
N VAL A 19 -8.81 -5.91 2.59
CA VAL A 19 -8.09 -6.38 1.38
C VAL A 19 -8.92 -6.16 0.13
N GLN A 20 -10.23 -6.35 0.22
CA GLN A 20 -11.12 -6.18 -0.91
C GLN A 20 -11.25 -4.71 -1.31
N ARG A 21 -11.12 -3.75 -0.37
CA ARG A 21 -11.03 -2.30 -0.64
C ARG A 21 -9.68 -1.90 -1.23
N VAL A 22 -8.57 -2.43 -0.72
CA VAL A 22 -7.23 -2.13 -1.26
C VAL A 22 -7.08 -2.70 -2.66
N CYS A 23 -7.59 -3.91 -2.88
CA CYS A 23 -7.58 -4.57 -4.17
C CYS A 23 -8.62 -3.97 -5.14
N SER A 24 -9.76 -3.44 -4.67
CA SER A 24 -10.73 -2.72 -5.52
C SER A 24 -10.32 -1.29 -5.82
N ALA A 25 -9.72 -0.56 -4.87
CA ALA A 25 -9.11 0.75 -5.08
C ALA A 25 -7.87 0.64 -5.98
N CYS A 26 -7.00 -0.35 -5.77
CA CYS A 26 -5.90 -0.64 -6.70
C CYS A 26 -6.42 -1.11 -8.06
N LYS A 27 -7.50 -1.90 -8.15
CA LYS A 27 -8.10 -2.25 -9.45
C LYS A 27 -8.73 -1.06 -10.16
N ALA A 28 -9.39 -0.15 -9.44
CA ALA A 28 -9.94 1.07 -10.01
C ALA A 28 -8.82 2.01 -10.47
N CYS A 29 -7.77 2.16 -9.67
CA CYS A 29 -6.57 2.92 -10.01
C CYS A 29 -5.83 2.30 -11.22
N LEU A 30 -5.68 0.97 -11.23
CA LEU A 30 -5.06 0.23 -12.33
C LEU A 30 -5.88 0.31 -13.63
N HIS A 31 -7.21 0.28 -13.55
CA HIS A 31 -8.10 0.45 -14.70
C HIS A 31 -8.02 1.87 -15.30
N GLU A 32 -7.87 2.90 -14.47
CA GLU A 32 -7.67 4.28 -14.94
C GLU A 32 -6.26 4.50 -15.51
N LEU A 33 -5.22 3.90 -14.91
CA LEU A 33 -3.84 3.96 -15.42
C LEU A 33 -3.67 3.23 -16.76
N THR A 34 -4.37 2.12 -16.99
CA THR A 34 -4.34 1.43 -18.30
C THR A 34 -5.21 2.10 -19.36
N SER A 35 -6.09 3.03 -18.97
CA SER A 35 -6.96 3.79 -19.88
C SER A 35 -6.32 5.09 -20.41
N GLY A 36 -5.05 5.37 -20.09
CA GLY A 36 -4.30 6.48 -20.68
C GLY A 36 -4.76 7.88 -20.26
N ARG A 37 -5.52 8.01 -19.16
CA ARG A 37 -5.92 9.31 -18.62
C ARG A 37 -4.83 9.88 -17.71
N SER A 38 -4.54 11.17 -17.87
CA SER A 38 -3.56 11.92 -17.07
C SER A 38 -3.90 11.82 -15.58
N PHE A 39 -2.91 11.42 -14.79
CA PHE A 39 -3.06 11.19 -13.35
C PHE A 39 -2.84 12.50 -12.59
N SER A 40 -3.88 13.03 -11.98
CA SER A 40 -3.76 13.94 -10.84
C SER A 40 -4.00 13.11 -9.58
N CYS A 41 -2.97 13.03 -8.71
CA CYS A 41 -2.94 12.22 -7.49
C CYS A 41 -3.88 12.73 -6.38
N ASP A 42 -5.08 13.23 -6.71
CA ASP A 42 -6.07 13.65 -5.73
C ASP A 42 -6.84 12.43 -5.23
N PHE A 43 -6.29 11.78 -4.20
CA PHE A 43 -6.98 10.75 -3.41
C PHE A 43 -8.07 11.42 -2.55
N LYS A 44 -9.08 12.02 -3.21
CA LYS A 44 -10.35 12.35 -2.55
C LYS A 44 -11.12 11.05 -2.39
N LEU A 45 -10.88 10.40 -1.25
CA LEU A 45 -11.79 9.43 -0.66
C LEU A 45 -13.23 9.94 -0.87
N LEU A 46 -14.08 9.10 -1.47
CA LEU A 46 -15.46 9.40 -1.84
C LEU A 46 -16.12 10.40 -0.88
N ARG A 47 -16.27 11.64 -1.37
CA ARG A 47 -17.15 12.65 -0.81
C ARG A 47 -18.51 11.99 -0.61
N VAL A 48 -18.87 11.85 0.66
CA VAL A 48 -20.22 11.56 1.15
C VAL A 48 -21.24 12.28 0.27
N LEU A 49 -22.25 11.51 -0.13
CA LEU A 49 -23.41 11.87 -0.93
C LEU A 49 -23.80 13.36 -0.89
N SER A 50 -23.83 13.98 -2.09
CA SER A 50 -24.72 15.06 -2.57
C SER A 50 -25.35 16.10 -1.59
N SER A 51 -25.23 17.38 -2.01
CA SER A 51 -25.97 18.62 -1.62
C SER A 51 -25.08 19.66 -0.91
N HIS A 52 -24.95 20.93 -1.28
CA HIS A 52 -25.69 21.86 -2.16
C HIS A 52 -24.74 22.98 -2.69
N ASP A 53 -25.19 23.70 -3.71
CA ASP A 53 -24.53 24.77 -4.47
C ASP A 53 -23.95 25.96 -3.67
N ASN A 54 -22.77 26.46 -4.07
CA ASN A 54 -22.63 27.85 -4.57
C ASN A 54 -21.24 28.15 -5.17
N LEU A 55 -21.26 29.03 -6.16
CA LEU A 55 -20.20 29.42 -7.09
C LEU A 55 -19.29 30.50 -6.48
N GLU A 56 -17.97 30.27 -6.42
CA GLU A 56 -16.99 31.36 -6.49
C GLU A 56 -15.70 30.87 -7.17
N THR A 57 -15.39 31.48 -8.31
CA THR A 57 -14.36 31.08 -9.26
C THR A 57 -13.00 31.62 -8.83
N THR A 58 -12.08 30.75 -8.44
CA THR A 58 -10.63 31.06 -8.32
C THR A 58 -9.86 30.38 -9.46
N PRO A 59 -8.79 30.98 -10.01
CA PRO A 59 -8.26 30.60 -11.31
C PRO A 59 -7.53 29.26 -11.30
N LEU A 60 -8.07 28.33 -12.08
CA LEU A 60 -7.47 27.15 -12.73
C LEU A 60 -5.99 26.85 -12.41
N ASP A 61 -5.81 25.90 -11.50
CA ASP A 61 -5.22 24.59 -11.79
C ASP A 61 -4.28 24.55 -13.01
N VAL A 62 -3.03 25.02 -12.86
CA VAL A 62 -1.97 24.71 -13.82
C VAL A 62 -1.44 23.33 -13.46
N VAL A 63 -2.14 22.29 -13.92
CA VAL A 63 -1.57 20.94 -13.99
C VAL A 63 -0.40 21.02 -14.96
N ILE A 64 0.84 20.96 -14.44
CA ILE A 64 2.03 20.86 -15.28
C ILE A 64 1.90 19.54 -16.05
N ALA A 65 1.71 19.63 -17.36
CA ALA A 65 1.69 18.47 -18.23
C ALA A 65 2.96 17.64 -17.99
N GLY A 66 2.79 16.33 -17.79
CA GLY A 66 3.92 15.42 -17.67
C GLY A 66 4.83 15.54 -18.91
N PRO A 67 6.13 15.27 -18.77
CA PRO A 67 7.06 15.41 -19.89
C PRO A 67 6.57 14.62 -21.12
N GLU A 68 6.54 15.29 -22.27
CA GLU A 68 6.11 14.75 -23.59
C GLU A 68 6.91 13.51 -24.03
N ASN A 69 8.12 13.36 -23.47
CA ASN A 69 9.00 12.24 -23.74
C ASN A 69 8.91 11.22 -22.60
N PRO A 70 8.71 9.92 -22.90
CA PRO A 70 8.75 8.89 -21.87
C PRO A 70 10.09 8.94 -21.15
N LEU A 71 10.04 8.81 -19.81
CA LEU A 71 11.25 8.81 -18.98
C LEU A 71 12.24 7.79 -19.50
N LEU A 72 13.53 8.15 -19.48
CA LEU A 72 14.60 7.22 -19.78
C LEU A 72 14.47 5.99 -18.84
N PRO A 73 14.85 4.79 -19.30
CA PRO A 73 14.83 3.63 -18.43
C PRO A 73 15.71 3.87 -17.19
N VAL A 74 15.32 3.32 -16.05
CA VAL A 74 15.90 3.63 -14.73
C VAL A 74 17.42 3.46 -14.67
N ASN A 75 17.96 2.50 -15.43
CA ASN A 75 19.41 2.28 -15.56
C ASN A 75 20.17 3.41 -16.27
N LYS A 76 19.47 4.36 -16.90
CA LYS A 76 20.01 5.59 -17.48
C LYS A 76 19.69 6.83 -16.65
N LEU A 77 18.82 6.71 -15.64
CA LEU A 77 18.47 7.79 -14.71
C LEU A 77 19.33 7.77 -13.43
N SER A 78 19.96 6.62 -13.13
CA SER A 78 20.87 6.45 -11.99
C SER A 78 22.27 6.10 -12.48
N SER A 79 23.30 6.74 -11.92
CA SER A 79 24.70 6.38 -12.14
C SER A 79 25.10 5.10 -11.41
N THR A 80 24.32 4.67 -10.43
CA THR A 80 24.53 3.44 -9.64
C THR A 80 23.42 2.42 -9.91
N PRO A 81 23.76 1.12 -9.98
CA PRO A 81 22.75 0.07 -10.07
C PRO A 81 21.87 0.08 -8.81
N PRO A 82 20.57 -0.22 -8.92
CA PRO A 82 19.70 -0.34 -7.75
C PRO A 82 20.21 -1.45 -6.83
N SER A 83 19.97 -1.29 -5.52
CA SER A 83 20.37 -2.29 -4.52
C SER A 83 19.78 -3.66 -4.87
N GLN A 84 20.62 -4.69 -4.80
CA GLN A 84 20.20 -6.09 -5.03
C GLN A 84 19.18 -6.55 -3.96
N LEU A 85 19.22 -5.95 -2.77
CA LEU A 85 18.32 -6.26 -1.66
C LEU A 85 16.96 -5.55 -1.78
N LEU A 86 16.80 -4.61 -2.71
CA LEU A 86 15.58 -3.81 -2.83
C LEU A 86 14.33 -4.67 -3.00
N SER A 87 14.42 -5.73 -3.82
CA SER A 87 13.31 -6.64 -4.05
C SER A 87 12.91 -7.43 -2.78
N ILE A 88 13.88 -7.80 -1.96
CA ILE A 88 13.67 -8.53 -0.70
C ILE A 88 13.06 -7.58 0.35
N HIS A 89 13.62 -6.38 0.49
CA HIS A 89 13.13 -5.37 1.42
C HIS A 89 11.71 -4.93 1.07
N LEU A 90 11.37 -4.86 -0.23
CA LEU A 90 10.02 -4.55 -0.68
C LEU A 90 8.99 -5.57 -0.20
N VAL A 91 9.34 -6.86 -0.11
CA VAL A 91 8.42 -7.90 0.40
C VAL A 91 8.09 -7.66 1.88
N ASN A 92 9.09 -7.31 2.69
CA ASN A 92 8.89 -6.94 4.10
C ASN A 92 7.94 -5.74 4.22
N VAL A 93 8.19 -4.68 3.45
CA VAL A 93 7.36 -3.47 3.46
C VAL A 93 5.93 -3.74 2.98
N LEU A 94 5.75 -4.54 1.91
CA LEU A 94 4.43 -4.94 1.41
C LEU A 94 3.64 -5.72 2.45
N TYR A 95 4.27 -6.68 3.13
CA TYR A 95 3.63 -7.45 4.18
C TYR A 95 3.16 -6.52 5.31
N SER A 96 4.05 -5.66 5.80
CA SER A 96 3.73 -4.73 6.89
C SER A 96 2.63 -3.75 6.49
N TYR A 97 2.64 -3.25 5.26
CA TYR A 97 1.57 -2.41 4.74
C TYR A 97 0.22 -3.15 4.72
N CYS A 98 0.20 -4.41 4.24
CA CYS A 98 -1.01 -5.23 4.27
C CYS A 98 -1.50 -5.45 5.71
N PHE A 99 -0.59 -5.67 6.66
CA PHE A 99 -0.91 -5.82 8.08
C PHE A 99 -1.60 -4.55 8.59
N THR A 100 -0.97 -3.39 8.39
CA THR A 100 -1.50 -2.09 8.83
C THR A 100 -2.89 -1.84 8.23
N LEU A 101 -3.07 -2.06 6.93
CA LEU A 101 -4.38 -1.89 6.30
C LEU A 101 -5.43 -2.85 6.85
N ARG A 102 -5.08 -4.09 7.20
CA ARG A 102 -6.04 -5.01 7.84
C ARG A 102 -6.42 -4.52 9.23
N LEU A 103 -5.47 -4.04 10.02
CA LEU A 103 -5.73 -3.55 11.36
C LEU A 103 -6.61 -2.29 11.35
N PHE A 104 -6.37 -1.39 10.40
CA PHE A 104 -7.11 -0.13 10.25
C PHE A 104 -8.28 -0.23 9.27
N ASN A 105 -8.68 -1.44 8.85
CA ASN A 105 -9.76 -1.68 7.88
C ASN A 105 -9.64 -0.87 6.57
N GLY A 106 -8.41 -0.55 6.16
CA GLY A 106 -8.06 0.22 4.98
C GLY A 106 -8.13 1.73 5.16
N ASP A 107 -8.44 2.23 6.36
CA ASP A 107 -8.49 3.67 6.67
C ASP A 107 -7.45 4.06 7.73
N TRP A 108 -6.20 4.23 7.27
CA TRP A 108 -5.14 4.74 8.14
C TRP A 108 -5.25 6.25 8.41
N HIS A 109 -6.00 6.99 7.59
CA HIS A 109 -6.05 8.47 7.65
C HIS A 109 -6.68 8.98 8.94
N SER A 110 -7.61 8.20 9.50
CA SER A 110 -8.29 8.51 10.76
C SER A 110 -7.33 8.55 11.96
N TYR A 111 -6.18 7.88 11.89
CA TYR A 111 -5.13 7.94 12.92
C TYR A 111 -3.77 7.58 12.35
N ALA A 112 -3.11 8.55 11.70
CA ALA A 112 -1.91 8.28 10.91
C ALA A 112 -0.72 7.89 11.79
N LEU A 113 -0.51 8.56 12.93
CA LEU A 113 0.56 8.22 13.86
C LEU A 113 0.47 6.78 14.36
N GLY A 114 -0.73 6.32 14.71
CA GLY A 114 -0.95 4.94 15.13
C GLY A 114 -0.70 3.93 14.02
N ALA A 115 -1.17 4.22 12.80
CA ALA A 115 -0.96 3.37 11.64
C ALA A 115 0.52 3.24 11.28
N ALA A 116 1.28 4.33 11.38
CA ALA A 116 2.71 4.34 11.16
C ALA A 116 3.47 3.56 12.23
N PHE A 117 3.10 3.71 13.50
CA PHE A 117 3.71 2.93 14.59
C PHE A 117 3.53 1.43 14.36
N VAL A 118 2.35 1.00 13.93
CA VAL A 118 2.09 -0.40 13.57
C VAL A 118 2.88 -0.83 12.34
N LEU A 119 3.00 0.01 11.31
CA LEU A 119 3.80 -0.30 10.15
C LEU A 119 5.28 -0.54 10.53
N PHE A 120 5.84 0.35 11.36
CA PHE A 120 7.21 0.26 11.84
C PHE A 120 7.44 -0.93 12.78
N SER A 121 6.48 -1.27 13.63
CA SER A 121 6.62 -2.42 14.53
C SER A 121 6.62 -3.77 13.80
N ILE A 122 5.92 -3.88 12.66
CA ILE A 122 5.89 -5.10 11.85
C ILE A 122 7.05 -5.15 10.85
N SER A 123 7.47 -4.00 10.31
CA SER A 123 8.56 -3.90 9.33
C SER A 123 9.91 -3.78 10.02
N SER A 124 10.64 -4.89 10.12
CA SER A 124 12.04 -4.87 10.58
C SER A 124 12.96 -3.99 9.70
N VAL A 125 12.63 -3.85 8.40
CA VAL A 125 13.37 -2.98 7.47
C VAL A 125 13.18 -1.50 7.80
N LEU A 126 11.94 -1.07 8.04
CA LEU A 126 11.65 0.36 8.28
C LEU A 126 11.79 0.76 9.76
N GLY A 127 11.45 -0.14 10.69
CA GLY A 127 11.46 0.14 12.13
C GLY A 127 12.83 -0.04 12.76
N GLU A 128 13.57 -1.08 12.38
CA GLU A 128 14.86 -1.44 13.01
C GLU A 128 16.05 -1.27 12.06
N GLY A 129 15.81 -1.05 10.76
CA GLY A 129 16.88 -0.96 9.75
C GLY A 129 17.55 -2.30 9.46
N ILE A 130 16.92 -3.42 9.81
CA ILE A 130 17.41 -4.77 9.50
C ILE A 130 17.43 -4.95 7.98
N GLN A 131 18.47 -5.62 7.47
CA GLN A 131 18.67 -5.86 6.04
C GLN A 131 18.56 -7.35 5.72
N PRO A 132 17.34 -7.91 5.66
CA PRO A 132 17.16 -9.31 5.34
C PRO A 132 17.72 -9.61 3.95
N GLN A 133 18.48 -10.70 3.85
CA GLN A 133 19.16 -11.11 2.63
C GLN A 133 18.34 -12.10 1.81
N THR A 134 17.25 -12.62 2.38
CA THR A 134 16.33 -13.54 1.69
C THR A 134 14.87 -13.18 1.94
N VAL A 135 14.00 -13.58 1.01
CA VAL A 135 12.54 -13.42 1.17
C VAL A 135 12.03 -14.19 2.39
N SER A 136 12.59 -15.38 2.66
CA SER A 136 12.21 -16.17 3.84
C SER A 136 12.52 -15.43 5.13
N GLU A 137 13.72 -14.87 5.25
CA GLU A 137 14.14 -14.07 6.41
C GLU A 137 13.25 -12.84 6.59
N ALA A 138 12.99 -12.10 5.51
CA ALA A 138 12.12 -10.94 5.51
C ALA A 138 10.70 -11.26 6.03
N LEU A 139 10.13 -12.40 5.60
CA LEU A 139 8.81 -12.86 6.04
C LEU A 139 8.83 -13.43 7.46
N THR A 140 9.88 -14.14 7.86
CA THR A 140 10.03 -14.66 9.23
C THR A 140 9.98 -13.52 10.23
N HIS A 141 10.76 -12.45 10.01
CA HIS A 141 10.72 -11.28 10.89
C HIS A 141 9.31 -10.67 11.00
N CYS A 142 8.61 -10.50 9.89
CA CYS A 142 7.23 -10.00 9.89
C CYS A 142 6.26 -10.94 10.64
N LEU A 143 6.40 -12.25 10.47
CA LEU A 143 5.56 -13.25 11.12
C LEU A 143 5.81 -13.30 12.62
N GLU A 144 7.06 -13.21 13.06
CA GLU A 144 7.44 -13.13 14.47
C GLU A 144 6.76 -11.93 15.15
N GLN A 145 6.79 -10.76 14.50
CA GLN A 145 6.10 -9.57 15.01
C GLN A 145 4.58 -9.73 14.99
N THR A 146 4.02 -10.29 13.92
CA THR A 146 2.58 -10.58 13.80
C THR A 146 2.09 -11.55 14.88
N CYS A 147 2.91 -12.52 15.26
CA CYS A 147 2.59 -13.53 16.28
C CYS A 147 3.03 -13.10 17.69
N SER A 148 3.59 -11.91 17.85
CA SER A 148 4.02 -11.39 19.13
C SER A 148 2.83 -11.17 20.07
N PRO A 149 3.06 -11.08 21.40
CA PRO A 149 2.00 -10.80 22.36
C PRO A 149 1.24 -9.50 22.10
N VAL A 150 1.82 -8.54 21.38
CA VAL A 150 1.21 -7.25 21.02
C VAL A 150 0.04 -7.44 20.05
N TYR A 151 0.16 -8.38 19.12
CA TYR A 151 -0.83 -8.60 18.04
C TYR A 151 -1.54 -9.96 18.14
N LYS A 152 -1.33 -10.72 19.22
CA LYS A 152 -1.91 -12.04 19.43
C LYS A 152 -3.44 -12.07 19.27
N ASP A 153 -4.12 -11.02 19.73
CA ASP A 153 -5.59 -10.95 19.77
C ASP A 153 -6.19 -10.49 18.43
N VAL A 154 -5.34 -10.05 17.48
CA VAL A 154 -5.75 -9.56 16.15
C VAL A 154 -5.94 -10.73 15.16
N GLY A 155 -5.40 -11.91 15.46
CA GLY A 155 -5.57 -13.11 14.63
C GLY A 155 -4.32 -14.01 14.53
N GLY A 156 -3.20 -13.60 15.13
CA GLY A 156 -1.98 -14.39 15.25
C GLY A 156 -1.50 -15.01 13.93
N LEU A 157 -1.10 -16.29 13.97
CA LEU A 157 -0.53 -16.97 12.82
C LEU A 157 -1.48 -17.04 11.60
N GLN A 158 -2.79 -17.19 11.83
CA GLN A 158 -3.77 -17.26 10.73
C GLN A 158 -3.84 -15.94 9.96
N LEU A 159 -3.81 -14.82 10.67
CA LEU A 159 -3.66 -13.50 10.06
C LEU A 159 -2.33 -13.40 9.30
N GLY A 160 -1.23 -13.82 9.93
CA GLY A 160 0.10 -13.76 9.30
C GLY A 160 0.21 -14.52 7.99
N LEU A 161 -0.30 -15.76 7.94
CA LEU A 161 -0.36 -16.54 6.69
C LEU A 161 -1.26 -15.89 5.64
N GLY A 162 -2.38 -15.30 6.06
CA GLY A 162 -3.26 -14.52 5.18
C GLY A 162 -2.55 -13.31 4.56
N LEU A 163 -1.66 -12.66 5.30
CA LEU A 163 -0.90 -11.49 4.83
C LEU A 163 0.19 -11.86 3.82
N ILE A 164 0.75 -13.07 3.89
CA ILE A 164 1.62 -13.60 2.83
C ILE A 164 0.85 -13.71 1.51
N ASN A 165 -0.40 -14.19 1.57
CA ASN A 165 -1.27 -14.25 0.40
C ASN A 165 -1.62 -12.86 -0.12
N ASP A 166 -1.91 -11.88 0.74
CA ASP A 166 -2.16 -10.48 0.33
C ASP A 166 -0.94 -9.86 -0.34
N THR A 167 0.25 -10.08 0.22
CA THR A 167 1.54 -9.64 -0.33
C THR A 167 1.77 -10.23 -1.73
N THR A 168 1.51 -11.53 -1.87
CA THR A 168 1.59 -12.24 -3.15
C THR A 168 0.59 -11.69 -4.16
N CYS A 169 -0.62 -11.35 -3.72
CA CYS A 169 -1.63 -10.73 -4.57
C CYS A 169 -1.18 -9.35 -5.08
N LEU A 170 -0.63 -8.49 -4.22
CA LEU A 170 -0.10 -7.18 -4.63
C LEU A 170 1.06 -7.31 -5.62
N LEU A 171 2.00 -8.23 -5.37
CA LEU A 171 3.10 -8.50 -6.30
C LEU A 171 2.60 -8.97 -7.67
N ASN A 172 1.58 -9.84 -7.70
CA ASN A 172 0.98 -10.34 -8.94
C ASN A 172 0.18 -9.28 -9.71
N LEU A 173 -0.23 -8.17 -9.06
CA LEU A 173 -0.81 -7.01 -9.75
C LEU A 173 0.25 -6.17 -10.48
N GLY A 174 1.53 -6.36 -10.16
CA GLY A 174 2.67 -5.78 -10.87
C GLY A 174 3.01 -4.33 -10.45
N GLY A 175 3.87 -3.71 -11.26
CA GLY A 175 4.49 -2.41 -10.99
C GLY A 175 3.51 -1.29 -10.59
N PRO A 176 2.38 -1.08 -11.27
CA PRO A 176 1.45 -0.02 -10.91
C PRO A 176 0.87 -0.17 -9.49
N ALA A 177 0.56 -1.40 -9.07
CA ALA A 177 0.06 -1.65 -7.70
C ALA A 177 1.15 -1.38 -6.65
N ILE A 178 2.40 -1.72 -6.96
CA ILE A 178 3.56 -1.41 -6.10
C ILE A 178 3.72 0.12 -5.98
N ILE A 179 3.65 0.85 -7.10
CA ILE A 179 3.75 2.33 -7.08
C ILE A 179 2.60 2.93 -6.26
N CYS A 180 1.36 2.47 -6.45
CA CYS A 180 0.23 2.94 -5.66
C CYS A 180 0.43 2.72 -4.16
N MET A 181 0.92 1.54 -3.77
CA MET A 181 1.25 1.25 -2.37
C MET A 181 2.33 2.20 -1.83
N LEU A 182 3.41 2.41 -2.58
CA LEU A 182 4.51 3.29 -2.16
C LEU A 182 4.07 4.75 -2.02
N CYS A 183 3.23 5.24 -2.94
CA CYS A 183 2.61 6.56 -2.83
C CYS A 183 1.69 6.66 -1.60
N ASP A 184 0.95 5.60 -1.27
CA ASP A 184 0.10 5.61 -0.08
C ASP A 184 0.91 5.63 1.22
N LEU A 185 2.02 4.87 1.27
CA LEU A 185 2.98 4.94 2.37
C LEU A 185 3.63 6.32 2.52
N GLN A 186 3.98 6.97 1.40
CA GLN A 186 4.47 8.34 1.44
C GLN A 186 3.46 9.29 2.07
N ARG A 187 2.18 9.21 1.65
CA ARG A 187 1.10 10.03 2.23
C ARG A 187 0.91 9.76 3.71
N LEU A 188 1.02 8.51 4.14
CA LEU A 188 0.99 8.13 5.55
C LEU A 188 2.10 8.85 6.31
N PHE A 189 3.34 8.80 5.83
CA PHE A 189 4.46 9.45 6.50
C PHE A 189 4.35 10.99 6.51
N GLU A 190 3.84 11.59 5.44
CA GLU A 190 3.56 13.03 5.39
C GLU A 190 2.44 13.43 6.37
N ALA A 191 1.44 12.56 6.57
CA ALA A 191 0.35 12.80 7.53
C ALA A 191 0.84 12.80 8.97
N ILE A 192 1.79 11.94 9.33
CA ILE A 192 2.43 11.94 10.66
C ILE A 192 3.03 13.33 10.94
N GLY A 193 3.76 13.91 9.99
CA GLY A 193 4.38 15.22 10.15
C GLY A 193 3.39 16.37 10.37
N ARG A 194 2.10 16.17 10.06
CA ARG A 194 1.01 17.10 10.39
C ARG A 194 0.41 16.85 11.77
N GLU A 195 0.40 15.61 12.26
CA GLU A 195 -0.11 15.24 13.59
C GLU A 195 0.90 15.55 14.72
N THR A 196 2.20 15.60 14.44
CA THR A 196 3.26 15.85 15.43
C THR A 196 3.69 17.33 15.54
N LYS A 197 2.99 18.25 14.86
CA LYS A 197 3.20 19.71 14.96
C LYS A 197 2.22 20.31 15.95
#